data_AF-A0AAU0SC72-F1
#
_entry.id   AF-A0AAU0SC72-F1
#
_cell.length_a   1.000
_cell.length_b   1.000
_cell.length_c   1.000
_cell.angle_alpha   90.00
_cell.angle_beta   90.00
_cell.angle_gamma   90.00
#
_symmetry.space_group_name_H-M   'P 1'
#
loop_
_entity.id
_entity.type
_entity.pdbx_description
1 polymer ?
#
loop_
_entity_poly.entity_id
_entity_poly.type
_entity_poly.pdbx_seq_one_letter_code
_entity_poly.pdbx_strand_id
1 'polypeptide(L)'
;MRSIRQQLLLGLISGMVTAILAVGIGSFLKVRHETNELFDYQLKQIVRSFPLDMSPQNSETDDRHPGKKIVVQVWNPAHAMVFSSNPARNLPRYPQTGFFEVSFGARAWRIYSEENHQQLVQVGQLIADRESIQYSLALRSLIPLLILIALLAGLIWLVVGRSLRGLTQLAEALGERSVHVLHPLENALYAPELMPIVDATNALLTRLDESIQLQKMFVADAAHELRTPLTALKLQLQLVERCEEEAERRLGFVKLHERLNRAIHLVKQLLTLARQSNHEAQTWNSQLNLPHLLRQLVGEFSLLAENKDIDLGVEVSEETLCVGGNEDALLTLFGNLLDNAIRYTPAHGRIDVAVGRRGAQPCVSIADNGSGIPQTDRARIFDRFYRVERNAESGSGLGLAIVRKIADQHHAQVILAEPESGPGLLVSVVFAA
;
A
#
# COMPACT_ATOMS: atom_id res chain seq x y z
N MET A 1 -14.75 -16.03 5.82
CA MET A 1 -13.56 -15.39 6.44
C MET A 1 -14.06 -14.46 7.54
N ARG A 2 -13.51 -14.51 8.77
CA ARG A 2 -13.92 -13.59 9.85
C ARG A 2 -13.44 -12.18 9.50
N SER A 3 -14.28 -11.16 9.69
CA SER A 3 -13.87 -9.79 9.37
C SER A 3 -12.75 -9.32 10.30
N ILE A 4 -11.88 -8.43 9.83
CA ILE A 4 -10.81 -7.80 10.63
C ILE A 4 -11.40 -7.19 11.92
N ARG A 5 -12.60 -6.61 11.81
CA ARG A 5 -13.39 -6.13 12.95
C ARG A 5 -13.63 -7.20 14.00
N GLN A 6 -14.10 -8.39 13.61
CA GLN A 6 -14.36 -9.48 14.54
C GLN A 6 -13.08 -10.00 15.19
N GLN A 7 -11.98 -10.10 14.44
CA GLN A 7 -10.70 -10.54 14.98
C GLN A 7 -10.12 -9.55 16.00
N LEU A 8 -10.14 -8.25 15.70
CA LEU A 8 -9.70 -7.20 16.62
C LEU A 8 -10.56 -7.17 17.89
N LEU A 9 -11.89 -7.23 17.75
CA LEU A 9 -12.79 -7.26 18.90
C LEU A 9 -12.57 -8.50 19.77
N LEU A 10 -12.48 -9.68 19.16
CA LEU A 10 -12.20 -10.93 19.88
C LEU A 10 -10.85 -10.88 20.59
N GLY A 11 -9.80 -10.39 19.93
CA GLY A 11 -8.46 -10.28 20.50
C GLY A 11 -8.41 -9.32 21.68
N LEU A 12 -8.94 -8.11 21.51
CA LEU A 12 -8.94 -7.07 22.56
C LEU A 12 -9.81 -7.47 23.75
N ILE A 13 -11.03 -7.98 23.50
CA ILE A 13 -11.93 -8.41 24.58
C ILE A 13 -11.35 -9.62 25.31
N SER A 14 -10.80 -10.61 24.58
CA SER A 14 -10.17 -11.78 25.19
C SER A 14 -8.99 -11.38 26.07
N GLY A 15 -8.05 -10.59 25.54
CA GLY A 15 -6.88 -10.12 26.30
C GLY A 15 -7.28 -9.31 27.54
N MET A 16 -8.30 -8.46 27.42
CA MET A 16 -8.84 -7.69 28.53
C MET A 16 -9.47 -8.60 29.60
N VAL A 17 -10.30 -9.57 29.20
CA VAL A 17 -10.91 -10.53 30.12
C VAL A 17 -9.82 -11.34 30.83
N THR A 18 -8.78 -11.79 30.13
CA THR A 18 -7.66 -12.53 30.73
C THR A 18 -6.90 -11.68 31.74
N ALA A 19 -6.56 -10.43 31.39
CA ALA A 19 -5.84 -9.53 32.30
C ALA A 19 -6.66 -9.22 33.57
N ILE A 20 -7.95 -8.96 33.39
CA ILE A 20 -8.85 -8.65 34.51
C ILE A 20 -9.08 -9.89 35.38
N LEU A 21 -9.20 -11.09 34.80
CA LEU A 21 -9.30 -12.35 35.55
C LEU A 21 -8.03 -12.59 36.39
N ALA A 22 -6.84 -12.33 35.83
CA ALA A 22 -5.58 -12.45 36.57
C ALA A 22 -5.52 -11.48 37.76
N VAL A 23 -5.96 -10.23 37.57
CA VAL A 23 -6.10 -9.24 38.66
C VAL A 23 -7.12 -9.70 39.70
N GLY A 24 -8.26 -10.24 39.28
CA GLY A 24 -9.30 -10.78 40.16
C GLY A 24 -8.80 -11.94 41.02
N ILE A 25 -8.08 -12.90 40.42
CA ILE A 25 -7.46 -14.02 41.15
C ILE A 25 -6.40 -13.50 42.13
N GLY A 26 -5.54 -12.57 41.71
CA GLY A 26 -4.54 -11.96 42.60
C GLY A 26 -5.18 -11.24 43.79
N SER A 27 -6.24 -10.46 43.54
CA SER A 27 -7.01 -9.78 44.59
C SER A 27 -7.67 -10.77 45.55
N PHE A 28 -8.27 -11.85 45.04
CA PHE A 28 -8.86 -12.92 45.85
C PHE A 28 -7.83 -13.56 46.79
N LEU A 29 -6.66 -13.92 46.26
CA LEU A 29 -5.57 -14.51 47.05
C LEU A 29 -5.06 -13.54 48.13
N LYS A 30 -4.92 -12.25 47.79
CA LYS A 30 -4.49 -11.20 48.72
C LYS A 30 -5.49 -10.99 49.85
N VAL A 31 -6.78 -10.82 49.53
CA VAL A 31 -7.85 -10.62 50.54
C VAL A 31 -7.90 -11.81 51.50
N ARG A 32 -7.76 -13.04 50.99
CA ARG A 32 -7.73 -14.25 51.84
C ARG A 32 -6.55 -14.23 52.82
N HIS A 33 -5.37 -13.82 52.37
CA HIS A 33 -4.18 -13.75 53.22
C HIS A 33 -4.31 -12.65 54.30
N GLU A 34 -4.67 -11.42 53.90
CA GLU A 34 -4.85 -10.29 54.83
C GLU A 34 -5.96 -10.57 55.86
N THR A 35 -7.04 -11.22 55.44
CA THR A 35 -8.14 -11.59 56.36
C THR A 35 -7.69 -12.64 57.39
N ASN A 36 -6.84 -13.59 56.99
CA ASN A 36 -6.25 -14.56 57.92
C ASN A 36 -5.34 -13.88 58.95
N GLU A 37 -4.49 -12.94 58.53
CA GLU A 37 -3.64 -12.18 59.44
C GLU A 37 -4.47 -11.33 60.40
N LEU A 38 -5.55 -10.70 59.92
CA LEU A 38 -6.47 -9.94 60.78
C LEU A 38 -7.12 -10.82 61.84
N PHE A 39 -7.58 -12.02 61.47
CA PHE A 39 -8.16 -12.96 62.45
C PHE A 39 -7.14 -13.45 63.47
N ASP A 40 -5.91 -13.74 63.05
CA ASP A 40 -4.85 -14.14 63.97
C ASP A 40 -4.46 -12.97 64.90
N TYR A 41 -4.39 -11.73 64.39
CA TYR A 41 -4.18 -10.54 65.20
C TYR A 41 -5.29 -10.37 66.26
N GLN A 42 -6.55 -10.58 65.89
CA GLN A 42 -7.69 -10.52 66.83
C GLN A 42 -7.55 -11.54 67.96
N LEU A 43 -7.19 -12.80 67.66
CA LEU A 43 -6.98 -13.83 68.69
C LEU A 43 -5.87 -13.43 69.67
N LYS A 44 -4.77 -12.88 69.15
CA LYS A 44 -3.65 -12.40 69.97
C LYS A 44 -4.04 -11.23 70.85
N GLN A 45 -4.84 -10.29 70.33
CA GLN A 45 -5.34 -9.15 71.09
C GLN A 45 -6.32 -9.58 72.20
N ILE A 46 -7.18 -10.57 71.93
CA ILE A 46 -8.11 -11.12 72.93
C ILE A 46 -7.34 -11.76 74.09
N VAL A 47 -6.31 -12.55 73.82
CA VAL A 47 -5.44 -13.14 74.86
C VAL A 47 -4.78 -12.06 75.72
N ARG A 48 -4.20 -11.03 75.09
CA ARG A 48 -3.46 -9.97 75.78
C ARG A 48 -4.32 -8.99 76.56
N SER A 49 -5.58 -8.80 76.14
CA SER A 49 -6.53 -7.91 76.81
C SER A 49 -7.39 -8.62 77.87
N PHE A 50 -7.19 -9.93 78.05
CA PHE A 50 -7.98 -10.70 79.00
C PHE A 50 -7.64 -10.29 80.45
N PRO A 51 -8.62 -9.85 81.27
CA PRO A 51 -8.37 -9.35 82.61
C PRO A 51 -7.93 -10.47 83.56
N LEU A 52 -6.94 -10.16 84.42
CA LEU A 52 -6.27 -11.10 85.32
C LEU A 52 -7.08 -11.46 86.59
N ASP A 53 -8.04 -10.63 86.98
CA ASP A 53 -8.83 -10.80 88.21
C ASP A 53 -10.30 -11.13 87.89
N MET A 54 -10.57 -12.39 87.52
CA MET A 54 -11.95 -12.88 87.37
C MET A 54 -12.19 -14.07 88.30
N SER A 55 -13.19 -13.93 89.18
CA SER A 55 -13.73 -15.04 89.96
C SER A 55 -14.48 -16.03 89.04
N PRO A 56 -14.51 -17.34 89.35
CA PRO A 56 -15.17 -18.34 88.52
C PRO A 56 -16.68 -18.11 88.50
N GLN A 57 -17.15 -17.35 87.51
CA GLN A 57 -18.57 -17.16 87.25
C GLN A 57 -18.89 -17.68 85.86
N ASN A 58 -19.61 -18.80 85.82
CA ASN A 58 -20.14 -19.39 84.61
C ASN A 58 -21.26 -18.47 84.08
N SER A 59 -20.89 -17.50 83.25
CA SER A 59 -21.86 -16.67 82.57
C SER A 59 -22.48 -17.47 81.41
N GLU A 60 -23.61 -18.13 81.66
CA GLU A 60 -24.50 -18.56 80.57
C GLU A 60 -24.96 -17.31 79.82
N THR A 61 -24.40 -17.09 78.63
CA THR A 61 -24.83 -15.99 77.76
C THR A 61 -25.55 -16.57 76.54
N ASP A 62 -26.59 -15.88 76.09
CA ASP A 62 -27.52 -16.24 74.99
C ASP A 62 -26.84 -16.22 73.60
N ASP A 63 -27.12 -17.21 72.75
CA ASP A 63 -26.47 -17.55 71.47
C ASP A 63 -26.61 -16.54 70.32
N ARG A 64 -27.17 -15.36 70.59
CA ARG A 64 -27.57 -14.40 69.55
C ARG A 64 -26.54 -13.30 69.25
N HIS A 65 -25.37 -13.28 69.91
CA HIS A 65 -24.37 -12.21 69.74
C HIS A 65 -23.19 -12.60 68.83
N PRO A 66 -22.81 -11.74 67.84
CA PRO A 66 -21.76 -12.04 66.86
C PRO A 66 -20.33 -12.20 67.42
N GLY A 67 -20.08 -11.86 68.70
CA GLY A 67 -18.82 -12.13 69.41
C GLY A 67 -18.58 -13.60 69.80
N LYS A 68 -19.55 -14.50 69.56
CA LYS A 68 -19.55 -15.90 70.05
C LYS A 68 -18.78 -16.94 69.22
N LYS A 69 -18.12 -16.54 68.13
CA LYS A 69 -17.35 -17.49 67.28
C LYS A 69 -15.98 -17.87 67.86
N ILE A 70 -15.64 -17.29 69.01
CA ILE A 70 -14.34 -17.41 69.68
C ILE A 70 -14.57 -17.98 71.08
N VAL A 71 -13.89 -19.09 71.40
CA VAL A 71 -13.90 -19.75 72.71
C VAL A 71 -12.64 -19.32 73.45
N VAL A 72 -12.80 -18.73 74.62
CA VAL A 72 -11.71 -18.29 75.50
C VAL A 72 -11.72 -19.17 76.74
N GLN A 73 -10.60 -19.78 77.08
CA GLN A 73 -10.44 -20.62 78.27
C GLN A 73 -9.18 -20.21 79.03
N VAL A 74 -9.28 -20.18 80.36
CA VAL A 74 -8.15 -19.88 81.23
C VAL A 74 -7.91 -21.06 82.16
N TRP A 75 -6.66 -21.49 82.26
CA TRP A 75 -6.24 -22.60 83.11
C TRP A 75 -5.21 -22.14 84.13
N ASN A 76 -5.35 -22.60 85.37
CA ASN A 76 -4.39 -22.29 86.44
C ASN A 76 -3.14 -23.20 86.38
N PRO A 77 -2.12 -22.95 87.23
CA PRO A 77 -0.93 -23.81 87.34
C PRO A 77 -1.26 -25.25 87.75
N ALA A 78 -2.35 -25.46 88.48
CA ALA A 78 -2.83 -26.77 88.91
C ALA A 78 -3.61 -27.54 87.82
N HIS A 79 -3.58 -27.07 86.57
CA HIS A 79 -4.30 -27.65 85.43
C HIS A 79 -5.84 -27.67 85.55
N ALA A 80 -6.42 -26.89 86.46
CA ALA A 80 -7.86 -26.68 86.55
C ALA A 80 -8.29 -25.49 85.68
N MET A 81 -9.43 -25.64 84.99
CA MET A 81 -10.04 -24.56 84.20
C MET A 81 -10.67 -23.54 85.15
N VAL A 82 -10.21 -22.30 85.08
CA VAL A 82 -10.69 -21.16 85.88
C VAL A 82 -11.84 -20.45 85.19
N PHE A 83 -11.80 -20.38 83.86
CA PHE A 83 -12.78 -19.67 83.06
C PHE A 83 -12.98 -20.34 81.70
N SER A 84 -14.22 -20.33 81.20
CA SER A 84 -14.58 -20.70 79.83
C SER A 84 -15.68 -19.76 79.32
N SER A 85 -15.45 -19.09 78.20
CA SER A 85 -16.46 -18.21 77.59
C SER A 85 -17.64 -18.99 76.99
N ASN A 86 -17.48 -20.31 76.76
CA ASN A 86 -18.54 -21.17 76.27
C ASN A 86 -18.41 -22.58 76.88
N PRO A 87 -19.09 -22.85 78.01
CA PRO A 87 -18.98 -24.14 78.70
C PRO A 87 -19.54 -25.33 77.89
N ALA A 88 -20.36 -25.08 76.86
CA ALA A 88 -20.84 -26.12 75.94
C ALA A 88 -19.77 -26.55 74.91
N ARG A 89 -18.68 -25.80 74.74
CA ARG A 89 -17.57 -26.09 73.82
C ARG A 89 -16.24 -26.09 74.56
N ASN A 90 -16.02 -27.11 75.37
CA ASN A 90 -14.77 -27.26 76.12
C ASN A 90 -13.66 -27.86 75.25
N LEU A 91 -12.76 -26.99 74.77
CA LEU A 91 -11.52 -27.42 74.11
C LEU A 91 -10.55 -28.03 75.15
N PRO A 92 -9.80 -29.08 74.79
CA PRO A 92 -8.73 -29.60 75.64
C PRO A 92 -7.65 -28.54 75.89
N ARG A 93 -6.94 -28.64 77.03
CA ARG A 93 -5.72 -27.87 77.26
C ARG A 93 -4.61 -28.41 76.35
N TYR A 94 -4.04 -27.53 75.53
CA TYR A 94 -2.87 -27.87 74.73
C TYR A 94 -1.59 -27.31 75.38
N PRO A 95 -0.50 -28.09 75.44
CA PRO A 95 0.75 -27.66 76.09
C PRO A 95 1.59 -26.71 75.23
N GLN A 96 1.26 -26.56 73.94
CA GLN A 96 1.97 -25.67 73.02
C GLN A 96 1.50 -24.23 73.22
N THR A 97 2.43 -23.27 73.22
CA THR A 97 2.17 -21.83 73.17
C THR A 97 2.33 -21.30 71.75
N GLY A 98 1.50 -20.34 71.34
CA GLY A 98 1.48 -19.77 70.00
C GLY A 98 0.27 -20.21 69.18
N PHE A 99 0.32 -20.02 67.86
CA PHE A 99 -0.76 -20.44 66.96
C PHE A 99 -0.58 -21.89 66.52
N PHE A 100 -1.63 -22.68 66.63
CA PHE A 100 -1.67 -24.06 66.13
C PHE A 100 -3.08 -24.45 65.72
N GLU A 101 -3.19 -25.51 64.92
CA GLU A 101 -4.46 -26.02 64.41
C GLU A 101 -4.75 -27.39 65.00
N VAL A 102 -5.98 -27.59 65.44
CA VAL A 102 -6.42 -28.84 66.05
C VAL A 102 -7.77 -29.29 65.51
N SER A 103 -7.95 -30.59 65.38
CA SER A 103 -9.24 -31.19 65.06
C SER A 103 -9.90 -31.65 66.35
N PHE A 104 -11.03 -31.03 66.69
CA PHE A 104 -11.83 -31.39 67.87
C PHE A 104 -13.30 -31.51 67.49
N GLY A 105 -13.92 -32.66 67.82
CA GLY A 105 -15.33 -32.93 67.51
C GLY A 105 -15.64 -32.91 66.00
N ALA A 106 -14.76 -33.50 65.18
CA ALA A 106 -14.82 -33.49 63.70
C ALA A 106 -14.80 -32.09 63.04
N ARG A 107 -14.38 -31.06 63.78
CA ARG A 107 -14.21 -29.69 63.26
C ARG A 107 -12.78 -29.23 63.47
N ALA A 108 -12.25 -28.46 62.52
CA ALA A 108 -10.93 -27.87 62.63
C ALA A 108 -10.99 -26.50 63.33
N TRP A 109 -10.09 -26.30 64.27
CA TRP A 109 -9.98 -25.12 65.11
C TRP A 109 -8.60 -24.51 64.98
N ARG A 110 -8.56 -23.18 64.87
CA ARG A 110 -7.35 -22.39 65.04
C ARG A 110 -7.29 -21.92 66.48
N ILE A 111 -6.22 -22.27 67.19
CA ILE A 111 -6.03 -21.92 68.60
C ILE A 111 -4.79 -21.04 68.75
N TYR A 112 -4.91 -20.02 69.60
CA TYR A 112 -3.79 -19.23 70.11
C TYR A 112 -3.73 -19.37 71.62
N SER A 113 -2.57 -19.74 72.16
CA SER A 113 -2.34 -19.81 73.60
C SER A 113 -1.09 -19.05 74.02
N GLU A 114 -1.17 -18.35 75.15
CA GLU A 114 -0.04 -17.63 75.75
C GLU A 114 -0.10 -17.83 77.27
N GLU A 115 1.06 -18.00 77.89
CA GLU A 115 1.16 -18.06 79.35
C GLU A 115 1.29 -16.64 79.88
N ASN A 116 0.34 -16.24 80.73
CA ASN A 116 0.27 -14.92 81.34
C ASN A 116 0.20 -15.07 82.86
N HIS A 117 1.21 -14.58 83.59
CA HIS A 117 1.29 -14.64 85.06
C HIS A 117 0.97 -16.04 85.67
N GLN A 118 1.61 -17.10 85.16
CA GLN A 118 1.40 -18.51 85.55
C GLN A 118 0.01 -19.09 85.22
N GLN A 119 -0.82 -18.38 84.47
CA GLN A 119 -2.08 -18.89 83.92
C GLN A 119 -1.97 -19.05 82.41
N LEU A 120 -2.51 -20.14 81.87
CA LEU A 120 -2.57 -20.37 80.43
C LEU A 120 -3.89 -19.83 79.90
N VAL A 121 -3.83 -18.80 79.06
CA VAL A 121 -5.00 -18.28 78.33
C VAL A 121 -5.00 -18.90 76.93
N GLN A 122 -6.07 -19.62 76.60
CA GLN A 122 -6.26 -20.30 75.32
C GLN A 122 -7.49 -19.75 74.61
N VAL A 123 -7.33 -19.34 73.35
CA VAL A 123 -8.41 -18.80 72.53
C VAL A 123 -8.52 -19.59 71.25
N GLY A 124 -9.68 -20.20 71.01
CA GLY A 124 -9.95 -21.04 69.85
C GLY A 124 -11.08 -20.49 68.97
N GLN A 125 -10.91 -20.57 67.65
CA GLN A 125 -11.93 -20.21 66.66
C GLN A 125 -12.08 -21.34 65.63
N LEU A 126 -13.30 -21.63 65.17
CA LEU A 126 -13.49 -22.61 64.10
C LEU A 126 -12.96 -22.08 62.77
N ILE A 127 -12.27 -22.93 62.02
CA ILE A 127 -11.77 -22.58 60.68
C ILE A 127 -12.93 -22.41 59.70
N ALA A 128 -13.98 -23.23 59.80
CA ALA A 128 -15.19 -23.10 58.96
C ALA A 128 -15.88 -21.72 59.09
N ASP A 129 -15.82 -21.12 60.28
CA ASP A 129 -16.34 -19.78 60.52
C ASP A 129 -15.52 -18.71 59.80
N ARG A 130 -14.18 -18.88 59.73
CA ARG A 130 -13.29 -18.01 58.95
C ARG A 130 -13.55 -18.13 57.46
N GLU A 131 -13.69 -19.37 56.97
CA GLU A 131 -13.93 -19.64 55.54
C GLU A 131 -15.22 -19.01 55.02
N SER A 132 -16.33 -19.11 55.77
CA SER A 132 -17.62 -18.52 55.35
C SER A 132 -17.56 -16.99 55.15
N ILE A 133 -16.79 -16.30 55.99
CA ILE A 133 -16.57 -14.85 55.91
C ILE A 133 -15.61 -14.52 54.75
N GLN A 134 -14.56 -15.32 54.57
CA GLN A 134 -13.60 -15.14 53.48
C GLN A 134 -14.24 -15.29 52.10
N TYR A 135 -15.06 -16.32 51.88
CA TYR A 135 -15.71 -16.53 50.58
C TYR A 135 -16.71 -15.43 50.24
N SER A 136 -17.50 -14.95 51.21
CA SER A 136 -18.48 -13.88 50.97
C SER A 136 -17.83 -12.53 50.70
N LEU A 137 -16.75 -12.18 51.41
CA LEU A 137 -15.97 -10.97 51.15
C LEU A 137 -15.28 -11.03 49.79
N ALA A 138 -14.71 -12.18 49.43
CA ALA A 138 -13.96 -12.35 48.20
C ALA A 138 -14.85 -12.47 46.95
N LEU A 139 -16.07 -13.02 47.06
CA LEU A 139 -17.05 -12.96 45.97
C LEU A 139 -17.51 -11.52 45.71
N ARG A 140 -17.64 -10.71 46.77
CA ARG A 140 -18.08 -9.32 46.66
C ARG A 140 -17.05 -8.43 45.97
N SER A 141 -15.75 -8.75 46.05
CA SER A 141 -14.70 -8.02 45.33
C SER A 141 -14.68 -8.28 43.83
N LEU A 142 -15.36 -9.33 43.33
CA LEU A 142 -15.51 -9.59 41.88
C LEU A 142 -16.57 -8.70 41.21
N ILE A 143 -17.53 -8.16 41.96
CA ILE A 143 -18.60 -7.30 41.39
C ILE A 143 -18.04 -6.06 40.68
N PRO A 144 -17.18 -5.22 41.29
CA PRO A 144 -16.61 -4.06 40.59
C PRO A 144 -15.77 -4.48 39.37
N LEU A 145 -15.14 -5.65 39.43
CA LEU A 145 -14.36 -6.23 38.34
C LEU A 145 -15.23 -6.56 37.12
N LEU A 146 -16.39 -7.18 37.34
CA LEU A 146 -17.36 -7.51 36.28
C LEU A 146 -17.97 -6.24 35.65
N ILE A 147 -18.28 -5.22 36.45
CA ILE A 147 -18.76 -3.93 35.96
C ILE A 147 -17.71 -3.27 35.06
N LEU A 148 -16.44 -3.31 35.48
CA LEU A 148 -15.32 -2.78 34.69
C LEU A 148 -15.16 -3.51 33.35
N ILE A 149 -15.26 -4.85 33.33
CA ILE A 149 -15.23 -5.66 32.10
C ILE A 149 -16.34 -5.21 31.15
N ALA A 150 -17.58 -5.10 31.63
CA ALA A 150 -18.72 -4.71 30.80
C ALA A 150 -18.56 -3.30 30.22
N LEU A 151 -18.09 -2.35 31.03
CA LEU A 151 -17.88 -0.96 30.61
C LEU A 151 -16.79 -0.87 29.53
N LEU A 152 -15.65 -1.52 29.74
CA LEU A 152 -14.56 -1.51 28.78
C LEU A 152 -14.91 -2.28 27.49
N ALA A 153 -15.64 -3.40 27.59
CA ALA A 153 -16.12 -4.14 26.42
C ALA A 153 -17.05 -3.27 25.55
N GLY A 154 -17.98 -2.53 26.18
CA GLY A 154 -18.84 -1.57 25.50
C GLY A 154 -18.05 -0.44 24.85
N LEU A 155 -17.05 0.11 25.54
CA LEU A 155 -16.16 1.15 25.00
C LEU A 155 -15.37 0.64 23.78
N ILE A 156 -14.75 -0.54 23.88
CA ILE A 156 -14.01 -1.18 22.78
C ILE A 156 -14.91 -1.42 21.58
N TRP A 157 -16.13 -1.93 21.79
CA TRP A 157 -17.11 -2.08 20.71
C TRP A 157 -17.36 -0.74 20.02
N LEU A 158 -17.65 0.31 20.79
CA LEU A 158 -18.01 1.63 20.25
C LEU A 158 -16.86 2.24 19.45
N VAL A 159 -15.64 2.24 20.00
CA VAL A 159 -14.44 2.82 19.37
C VAL A 159 -14.05 2.04 18.10
N VAL A 160 -13.92 0.72 18.19
CA VAL A 160 -13.54 -0.12 17.03
C VAL A 160 -14.62 -0.12 15.96
N GLY A 161 -15.89 -0.10 16.37
CA GLY A 161 -17.03 -0.02 15.46
C GLY A 161 -17.07 1.31 14.69
N ARG A 162 -16.72 2.43 15.35
CA ARG A 162 -16.67 3.75 14.72
C ARG A 162 -15.45 3.89 13.80
N SER A 163 -14.27 3.42 14.22
CA SER A 163 -13.04 3.54 13.44
C SER A 163 -13.06 2.72 12.15
N LEU A 164 -13.60 1.50 12.18
CA LEU A 164 -13.67 0.63 11.00
C LEU A 164 -14.82 0.99 10.03
N ARG A 165 -15.73 1.89 10.43
CA ARG A 165 -16.80 2.36 9.56
C ARG A 165 -16.27 3.21 8.40
N GLY A 166 -15.23 4.02 8.65
CA GLY A 166 -14.59 4.82 7.59
C GLY A 166 -13.95 3.96 6.50
N LEU A 167 -13.39 2.80 6.87
CA LEU A 167 -12.79 1.87 5.91
C LEU A 167 -13.83 1.18 5.02
N THR A 168 -15.00 0.85 5.57
CA THR A 168 -16.10 0.25 4.80
C THR A 168 -16.74 1.24 3.84
N GLN A 169 -16.90 2.50 4.26
CA GLN A 169 -17.36 3.58 3.38
C GLN A 169 -16.38 3.85 2.23
N LEU A 170 -15.07 3.85 2.52
CA LEU A 170 -14.03 3.97 1.48
C LEU A 170 -14.07 2.79 0.50
N ALA A 171 -14.23 1.57 1.00
CA ALA A 171 -14.35 0.37 0.17
C ALA A 171 -15.61 0.38 -0.71
N GLU A 172 -16.76 0.82 -0.20
CA GLU A 172 -17.99 1.00 -0.99
C GLU A 172 -17.84 2.11 -2.03
N ALA A 173 -17.24 3.25 -1.66
CA ALA A 173 -16.97 4.36 -2.57
C ALA A 173 -16.01 3.98 -3.71
N LEU A 174 -15.12 3.00 -3.49
CA LEU A 174 -14.29 2.40 -4.54
C LEU A 174 -15.03 1.33 -5.34
N GLY A 175 -15.89 0.53 -4.69
CA GLY A 175 -16.61 -0.58 -5.31
C GLY A 175 -17.72 -0.17 -6.26
N GLU A 176 -18.38 0.97 -6.01
CA GLU A 176 -19.43 1.50 -6.89
C GLU A 176 -18.88 2.28 -8.11
N ARG A 177 -17.57 2.53 -8.17
CA ARG A 177 -16.97 3.29 -9.28
C ARG A 177 -16.74 2.40 -10.50
N SER A 178 -17.57 2.63 -11.51
CA SER A 178 -17.34 2.12 -12.85
C SER A 178 -16.19 2.88 -13.53
N VAL A 179 -15.47 2.19 -14.43
CA VAL A 179 -14.32 2.67 -15.24
C VAL A 179 -14.58 4.00 -15.98
N HIS A 180 -15.83 4.46 -16.03
CA HIS A 180 -16.26 5.63 -16.78
C HIS A 180 -16.40 6.91 -15.94
N VAL A 181 -16.23 6.85 -14.61
CA VAL A 181 -16.36 8.02 -13.70
C VAL A 181 -15.15 8.11 -12.75
N LEU A 182 -14.10 8.78 -13.21
CA LEU A 182 -12.79 8.91 -12.55
C LEU A 182 -12.66 10.19 -11.69
N HIS A 183 -13.72 10.60 -10.97
CA HIS A 183 -13.61 11.77 -10.07
C HIS A 183 -12.66 11.50 -8.88
N PRO A 184 -11.96 12.50 -8.34
CA PRO A 184 -11.22 12.32 -7.09
C PRO A 184 -12.14 11.83 -5.96
N LEU A 185 -11.60 11.03 -5.05
CA LEU A 185 -12.20 10.77 -3.75
C LEU A 185 -12.20 12.09 -2.96
N GLU A 186 -13.37 12.52 -2.48
CA GLU A 186 -13.48 13.73 -1.67
C GLU A 186 -12.80 13.53 -0.32
N ASN A 187 -11.82 14.38 0.00
CA ASN A 187 -10.98 14.26 1.20
C ASN A 187 -11.72 14.52 2.53
N ALA A 188 -12.96 15.02 2.49
CA ALA A 188 -13.57 15.71 3.64
C ALA A 188 -14.05 14.80 4.80
N LEU A 189 -13.98 13.48 4.68
CA LEU A 189 -14.67 12.57 5.62
C LEU A 189 -13.82 11.38 6.11
N TYR A 190 -12.56 11.25 5.68
CA TYR A 190 -11.72 10.10 6.02
C TYR A 190 -10.78 10.39 7.21
N ALA A 191 -10.45 9.34 7.96
CA ALA A 191 -9.50 9.43 9.06
C ALA A 191 -8.08 9.76 8.54
N PRO A 192 -7.24 10.47 9.32
CA PRO A 192 -5.89 10.86 8.90
C PRO A 192 -5.02 9.68 8.42
N GLU A 193 -5.20 8.51 9.01
CA GLU A 193 -4.46 7.29 8.68
C GLU A 193 -4.83 6.72 7.30
N LEU A 194 -6.00 7.07 6.77
CA LEU A 194 -6.46 6.64 5.44
C LEU A 194 -6.04 7.61 4.34
N MET A 195 -5.62 8.83 4.67
CA MET A 195 -5.24 9.84 3.69
C MET A 195 -4.15 9.38 2.71
N PRO A 196 -3.05 8.71 3.13
CA PRO A 196 -2.04 8.23 2.18
C PRO A 196 -2.60 7.25 1.13
N ILE A 197 -3.59 6.43 1.51
CA ILE A 197 -4.24 5.49 0.59
C ILE A 197 -5.16 6.25 -0.36
N VAL A 198 -5.93 7.21 0.16
CA VAL A 198 -6.80 8.09 -0.65
C VAL A 198 -5.98 8.86 -1.68
N ASP A 199 -4.86 9.46 -1.26
CA ASP A 199 -3.98 10.24 -2.14
C ASP A 199 -3.33 9.36 -3.22
N ALA A 200 -2.81 8.18 -2.85
CA ALA A 200 -2.25 7.24 -3.80
C ALA A 200 -3.31 6.75 -4.82
N THR A 201 -4.54 6.51 -4.36
CA THR A 201 -5.65 6.10 -5.23
C THR A 201 -6.06 7.22 -6.17
N ASN A 202 -6.20 8.45 -5.66
CA ASN A 202 -6.49 9.63 -6.47
C ASN A 202 -5.42 9.87 -7.54
N ALA A 203 -4.14 9.78 -7.18
CA ALA A 203 -3.04 9.91 -8.12
C ALA A 203 -3.10 8.84 -9.24
N LEU A 204 -3.46 7.59 -8.90
CA LEU A 204 -3.65 6.53 -9.88
C LEU A 204 -4.85 6.84 -10.80
N LEU A 205 -5.99 7.25 -10.23
CA LEU A 205 -7.19 7.61 -10.99
C LEU A 205 -6.92 8.74 -11.98
N THR A 206 -6.18 9.78 -11.58
CA THR A 206 -5.79 10.88 -12.47
C THR A 206 -4.93 10.38 -13.63
N ARG A 207 -3.89 9.58 -13.35
CA ARG A 207 -3.02 9.00 -14.40
C ARG A 207 -3.80 8.09 -15.36
N LEU A 208 -4.79 7.36 -14.83
CA LEU A 208 -5.64 6.51 -15.64
C LEU A 208 -6.56 7.33 -16.54
N ASP A 209 -7.16 8.41 -16.04
CA ASP A 209 -8.00 9.30 -16.84
C ASP A 209 -7.19 9.94 -17.97
N GLU A 210 -6.02 10.50 -17.67
CA GLU A 210 -5.10 11.07 -18.66
C GLU A 210 -4.75 10.06 -19.77
N SER A 211 -4.42 8.82 -19.40
CA SER A 211 -4.12 7.75 -20.35
C SER A 211 -5.32 7.40 -21.24
N ILE A 212 -6.52 7.29 -20.66
CA ILE A 212 -7.75 7.00 -21.41
C ILE A 212 -8.08 8.14 -22.38
N GLN A 213 -7.93 9.41 -21.97
CA GLN A 213 -8.16 10.55 -22.85
C GLN A 213 -7.18 10.56 -24.03
N LEU A 214 -5.90 10.33 -23.78
CA LEU A 214 -4.87 10.22 -24.83
C LEU A 214 -5.18 9.08 -25.81
N GLN A 215 -5.67 7.94 -25.31
CA GLN A 215 -6.07 6.82 -26.16
C GLN A 215 -7.30 7.15 -27.00
N LYS A 216 -8.32 7.82 -26.44
CA LYS A 216 -9.52 8.26 -27.18
C LYS A 216 -9.16 9.24 -28.29
N MET A 217 -8.33 10.23 -27.99
CA MET A 217 -7.83 11.18 -28.99
C MET A 217 -7.07 10.47 -30.10
N PHE A 218 -6.15 9.55 -29.75
CA PHE A 218 -5.41 8.77 -30.74
C PHE A 218 -6.33 7.96 -31.69
N VAL A 219 -7.36 7.30 -31.15
CA VAL A 219 -8.32 6.53 -31.98
C VAL A 219 -9.14 7.47 -32.87
N ALA A 220 -9.58 8.60 -32.35
CA ALA A 220 -10.33 9.59 -33.13
C ALA A 220 -9.49 10.16 -34.28
N ASP A 221 -8.25 10.54 -34.00
CA ASP A 221 -7.31 11.08 -34.99
C ASP A 221 -6.97 10.02 -36.05
N ALA A 222 -6.67 8.79 -35.64
CA ALA A 222 -6.40 7.68 -36.55
C ALA A 222 -7.60 7.40 -37.48
N ALA A 223 -8.83 7.47 -36.95
CA ALA A 223 -10.04 7.27 -37.75
C ALA A 223 -10.23 8.39 -38.79
N HIS A 224 -9.93 9.65 -38.43
CA HIS A 224 -9.98 10.79 -39.34
C HIS A 224 -8.94 10.66 -40.46
N GLU A 225 -7.70 10.35 -40.09
CA GLU A 225 -6.58 10.26 -41.02
C GLU A 225 -6.66 9.06 -41.96
N LEU A 226 -7.34 7.97 -41.57
CA LEU A 226 -7.64 6.86 -42.47
C LEU A 226 -8.81 7.17 -43.41
N ARG A 227 -9.80 7.96 -42.98
CA ARG A 227 -10.99 8.27 -43.80
C ARG A 227 -10.63 9.04 -45.07
N THR A 228 -9.73 10.01 -44.96
CA THR A 228 -9.29 10.87 -46.08
C THR A 228 -8.68 10.08 -47.25
N PRO A 229 -7.61 9.25 -47.05
CA PRO A 229 -7.01 8.47 -48.13
C PRO A 229 -7.96 7.39 -48.65
N LEU A 230 -8.79 6.76 -47.80
CA LEU A 230 -9.77 5.77 -48.24
C LEU A 230 -10.86 6.38 -49.13
N THR A 231 -11.31 7.60 -48.80
CA THR A 231 -12.28 8.34 -49.63
C THR A 231 -11.65 8.71 -50.97
N ALA A 232 -10.42 9.19 -50.97
CA ALA A 232 -9.69 9.50 -52.19
C ALA A 232 -9.44 8.25 -53.05
N LEU A 233 -9.12 7.11 -52.44
CA LEU A 233 -8.94 5.83 -53.13
C LEU A 233 -10.26 5.37 -53.78
N LYS A 234 -11.38 5.48 -53.07
CA LYS A 234 -12.72 5.16 -53.58
C LYS A 234 -13.09 6.04 -54.79
N LEU A 235 -12.86 7.34 -54.71
CA LEU A 235 -13.13 8.26 -55.82
C LEU A 235 -12.24 7.95 -57.03
N GLN A 236 -10.95 7.67 -56.81
CA GLN A 236 -10.02 7.32 -57.88
C GLN A 236 -10.44 6.01 -58.56
N LEU A 237 -10.86 5.00 -57.80
CA LEU A 237 -11.39 3.75 -58.35
C LEU A 237 -12.63 3.99 -59.22
N GLN A 238 -13.59 4.79 -58.75
CA GLN A 238 -14.79 5.14 -59.52
C GLN A 238 -14.47 5.89 -60.83
N LEU A 239 -13.41 6.71 -60.84
CA LEU A 239 -12.95 7.38 -62.05
C LEU A 239 -12.33 6.38 -63.03
N VAL A 240 -11.49 5.46 -62.54
CA VAL A 240 -10.87 4.41 -63.36
C VAL A 240 -11.91 3.47 -63.97
N GLU A 241 -12.96 3.12 -63.21
CA GLU A 241 -14.08 2.29 -63.69
C GLU A 241 -14.88 2.96 -64.83
N ARG A 242 -14.83 4.29 -64.94
CA ARG A 242 -15.54 5.07 -65.96
C ARG A 242 -14.69 5.44 -67.18
N CYS A 243 -13.38 5.18 -67.15
CA CYS A 243 -12.50 5.44 -68.29
C CYS A 243 -12.66 4.36 -69.36
N GLU A 244 -13.09 4.75 -70.56
CA GLU A 244 -13.20 3.85 -71.71
C GLU A 244 -11.83 3.63 -72.40
N GLU A 245 -10.92 4.61 -72.31
CA GLU A 245 -9.61 4.54 -72.96
C GLU A 245 -8.58 3.74 -72.13
N GLU A 246 -7.91 2.77 -72.77
CA GLU A 246 -6.93 1.87 -72.15
C GLU A 246 -5.70 2.63 -71.57
N ALA A 247 -5.32 3.76 -72.18
CA ALA A 247 -4.19 4.58 -71.74
C ALA A 247 -4.51 5.35 -70.46
N GLU A 248 -5.66 6.03 -70.39
CA GLU A 248 -6.13 6.73 -69.19
C GLU A 248 -6.39 5.78 -68.02
N ARG A 249 -6.97 4.61 -68.30
CA ARG A 249 -7.22 3.57 -67.31
C ARG A 249 -5.92 3.04 -66.69
N ARG A 250 -4.88 2.82 -67.50
CA ARG A 250 -3.54 2.46 -67.00
C ARG A 250 -2.92 3.55 -66.10
N LEU A 251 -2.98 4.81 -66.53
CA LEU A 251 -2.53 5.95 -65.71
C LEU A 251 -3.30 6.05 -64.39
N GLY A 252 -4.60 5.79 -64.42
CA GLY A 252 -5.44 5.77 -63.24
C GLY A 252 -5.10 4.65 -62.25
N PHE A 253 -4.77 3.44 -62.74
CA PHE A 253 -4.29 2.34 -61.89
C PHE A 253 -2.93 2.65 -61.24
N VAL A 254 -2.00 3.31 -61.94
CA VAL A 254 -0.73 3.77 -61.35
C VAL A 254 -0.98 4.71 -60.17
N LYS A 255 -1.84 5.73 -60.36
CA LYS A 255 -2.24 6.66 -59.29
C LYS A 255 -2.96 5.94 -58.13
N LEU A 256 -3.74 4.91 -58.42
CA LEU A 256 -4.44 4.11 -57.42
C LEU A 256 -3.44 3.30 -56.58
N HIS A 257 -2.45 2.66 -57.22
CA HIS A 257 -1.36 1.96 -56.53
C HIS A 257 -0.55 2.88 -55.61
N GLU A 258 -0.21 4.09 -56.07
CA GLU A 258 0.46 5.07 -55.21
C GLU A 258 -0.38 5.44 -53.97
N ARG A 259 -1.69 5.70 -54.15
CA ARG A 259 -2.60 6.04 -53.04
C ARG A 259 -2.77 4.87 -52.07
N LEU A 260 -2.81 3.63 -52.57
CA LEU A 260 -2.87 2.42 -51.74
C LEU A 260 -1.60 2.24 -50.92
N ASN A 261 -0.42 2.41 -51.53
CA ASN A 261 0.86 2.34 -50.84
C ASN A 261 0.95 3.38 -49.71
N ARG A 262 0.43 4.60 -49.94
CA ARG A 262 0.33 5.64 -48.90
C ARG A 262 -0.57 5.22 -47.74
N ALA A 263 -1.73 4.63 -48.02
CA ALA A 263 -2.64 4.14 -46.98
C ALA A 263 -1.99 3.01 -46.15
N ILE A 264 -1.29 2.08 -46.79
CA ILE A 264 -0.53 1.01 -46.13
C ILE A 264 0.56 1.61 -45.23
N HIS A 265 1.28 2.63 -45.70
CA HIS A 265 2.31 3.30 -44.93
C HIS A 265 1.74 4.01 -43.68
N LEU A 266 0.60 4.68 -43.81
CA LEU A 266 -0.09 5.31 -42.68
C LEU A 266 -0.52 4.28 -41.62
N VAL A 267 -1.10 3.15 -42.06
CA VAL A 267 -1.47 2.05 -41.16
C VAL A 267 -0.25 1.47 -40.44
N LYS A 268 0.86 1.28 -41.14
CA LYS A 268 2.13 0.85 -40.51
C LYS A 268 2.57 1.84 -39.43
N GLN A 269 2.57 3.14 -39.72
CA GLN A 269 2.94 4.17 -38.74
C GLN A 269 2.03 4.18 -37.50
N LEU A 270 0.71 4.04 -37.70
CA LEU A 270 -0.25 3.95 -36.59
C LEU A 270 -0.03 2.70 -35.72
N LEU A 271 0.24 1.54 -36.34
CA LEU A 271 0.54 0.30 -35.62
C LEU A 271 1.87 0.39 -34.86
N THR A 272 2.89 1.03 -35.44
CA THR A 272 4.16 1.28 -34.75
C THR A 272 3.95 2.16 -33.52
N LEU A 273 3.17 3.24 -33.64
CA LEU A 273 2.81 4.10 -32.52
C LEU A 273 2.07 3.36 -31.40
N ALA A 274 1.11 2.50 -31.75
CA ALA A 274 0.33 1.70 -30.82
C ALA A 274 1.15 0.59 -30.13
N ARG A 275 2.12 0.00 -30.83
CA ARG A 275 3.05 -0.98 -30.24
C ARG A 275 4.01 -0.32 -29.26
N GLN A 276 4.52 0.86 -29.60
CA GLN A 276 5.45 1.62 -28.75
C GLN A 276 4.82 2.17 -27.47
N SER A 277 3.50 2.35 -27.40
CA SER A 277 2.80 2.67 -26.13
C SER A 277 2.64 1.47 -25.20
N ASN A 278 2.76 0.23 -25.69
CA ASN A 278 2.51 -0.99 -24.91
C ASN A 278 3.80 -1.76 -24.53
N HIS A 279 4.95 -1.46 -25.14
CA HIS A 279 6.19 -2.24 -25.01
C HIS A 279 7.26 -1.61 -24.09
N GLU A 280 6.86 -0.88 -23.05
CA GLU A 280 7.80 -0.17 -22.17
C GLU A 280 8.71 -1.09 -21.30
N ALA A 281 8.53 -2.41 -21.28
CA ALA A 281 9.19 -3.25 -20.26
C ALA A 281 10.09 -4.41 -20.75
N GLN A 282 10.01 -4.88 -22.00
CA GLN A 282 10.61 -6.20 -22.32
C GLN A 282 11.97 -6.19 -23.06
N THR A 283 12.39 -5.09 -23.69
CA THR A 283 13.58 -5.07 -24.59
C THR A 283 14.53 -3.88 -24.37
N TRP A 284 14.48 -3.22 -23.21
CA TRP A 284 15.25 -1.99 -22.93
C TRP A 284 16.77 -2.18 -22.71
N ASN A 285 17.31 -3.40 -22.83
CA ASN A 285 18.61 -3.73 -22.21
C ASN A 285 19.74 -4.18 -23.16
N SER A 286 19.69 -3.86 -24.45
CA SER A 286 20.85 -4.08 -25.33
C SER A 286 21.72 -2.83 -25.45
N GLN A 287 23.03 -3.01 -25.34
CA GLN A 287 23.99 -2.04 -25.87
C GLN A 287 23.98 -2.17 -27.41
N LEU A 288 23.56 -1.11 -28.09
CA LEU A 288 23.34 -1.06 -29.52
C LEU A 288 24.44 -0.27 -30.21
N ASN A 289 25.12 -0.89 -31.17
CA ASN A 289 26.14 -0.23 -31.98
C ASN A 289 25.45 0.67 -33.03
N LEU A 290 25.55 1.99 -32.84
CA LEU A 290 24.93 2.98 -33.72
C LEU A 290 25.47 2.95 -35.16
N PRO A 291 26.80 2.87 -35.41
CA PRO A 291 27.34 2.71 -36.76
C PRO A 291 26.77 1.51 -37.52
N HIS A 292 26.64 0.36 -36.87
CA HIS A 292 26.09 -0.85 -37.49
C HIS A 292 24.62 -0.65 -37.89
N LEU A 293 23.81 -0.14 -36.97
CA LEU A 293 22.39 0.13 -37.18
C LEU A 293 22.16 1.12 -38.34
N LEU A 294 22.94 2.20 -38.39
CA LEU A 294 22.79 3.22 -39.42
C LEU A 294 23.25 2.78 -40.80
N ARG A 295 24.30 1.94 -40.89
CA ARG A 295 24.68 1.31 -42.17
C ARG A 295 23.59 0.42 -42.72
N GLN A 296 22.94 -0.37 -41.86
CA GLN A 296 21.82 -1.20 -42.28
C GLN A 296 20.68 -0.33 -42.84
N LEU A 297 20.27 0.71 -42.12
CA LEU A 297 19.22 1.63 -42.58
C LEU A 297 19.60 2.33 -43.89
N VAL A 298 20.81 2.88 -44.00
CA VAL A 298 21.27 3.52 -45.24
C VAL A 298 21.24 2.52 -46.41
N GLY A 299 21.61 1.26 -46.17
CA GLY A 299 21.48 0.19 -47.16
C GLY A 299 20.02 -0.03 -47.61
N GLU A 300 19.07 -0.05 -46.68
CA GLU A 300 17.63 -0.22 -46.99
C GLU A 300 17.05 0.97 -47.78
N PHE A 301 17.52 2.20 -47.50
CA PHE A 301 17.06 3.41 -48.17
C PHE A 301 17.82 3.76 -49.46
N SER A 302 18.91 3.04 -49.77
CA SER A 302 19.76 3.30 -50.95
C SER A 302 18.98 3.30 -52.26
N LEU A 303 18.10 2.30 -52.48
CA LEU A 303 17.27 2.21 -53.68
C LEU A 303 16.27 3.39 -53.79
N LEU A 304 15.73 3.87 -52.67
CA LEU A 304 14.83 5.01 -52.66
C LEU A 304 15.55 6.32 -53.00
N ALA A 305 16.77 6.49 -52.50
CA ALA A 305 17.63 7.62 -52.83
C ALA A 305 18.06 7.58 -54.30
N GLU A 306 18.47 6.42 -54.81
CA GLU A 306 18.89 6.22 -56.20
C GLU A 306 17.77 6.53 -57.20
N ASN A 307 16.52 6.14 -56.90
CA ASN A 307 15.35 6.48 -57.73
C ASN A 307 15.10 8.00 -57.86
N LYS A 308 15.66 8.82 -56.96
CA LYS A 308 15.58 10.28 -56.98
C LYS A 308 16.94 10.92 -57.30
N ASP A 309 17.93 10.12 -57.71
CA ASP A 309 19.31 10.53 -57.95
C ASP A 309 19.95 11.25 -56.75
N ILE A 310 19.60 10.89 -55.52
CA ILE A 310 20.15 11.49 -54.29
C ILE A 310 21.42 10.77 -53.87
N ASP A 311 22.48 11.54 -53.58
CA ASP A 311 23.70 11.03 -52.95
C ASP A 311 23.46 10.80 -51.45
N LEU A 312 23.42 9.54 -51.02
CA LEU A 312 23.19 9.13 -49.63
C LEU A 312 24.46 8.50 -49.04
N GLY A 313 25.09 9.20 -48.09
CA GLY A 313 26.34 8.79 -47.46
C GLY A 313 26.21 8.54 -45.95
N VAL A 314 27.10 7.70 -45.41
CA VAL A 314 27.30 7.54 -43.97
C VAL A 314 28.76 7.79 -43.59
N GLU A 315 28.99 8.73 -42.68
CA GLU A 315 30.29 9.06 -42.12
C GLU A 315 30.36 8.58 -40.67
N VAL A 316 31.29 7.67 -40.37
CA VAL A 316 31.45 7.08 -39.04
C VAL A 316 32.76 7.56 -38.44
N SER A 317 32.67 8.35 -37.37
CA SER A 317 33.84 8.84 -36.61
C SER A 317 34.29 7.87 -35.51
N GLU A 318 33.39 7.03 -34.99
CA GLU A 318 33.66 6.06 -33.91
C GLU A 318 32.90 4.75 -34.17
N GLU A 319 33.60 3.66 -34.52
CA GLU A 319 33.00 2.36 -34.91
C GLU A 319 32.34 1.59 -33.76
N THR A 320 32.77 1.85 -32.53
CA THR A 320 32.32 1.15 -31.33
C THR A 320 31.37 1.99 -30.48
N LEU A 321 30.70 2.97 -31.09
CA LEU A 321 29.77 3.85 -30.39
C LEU A 321 28.47 3.11 -30.05
N CYS A 322 28.33 2.72 -28.79
CA CYS A 322 27.17 2.00 -28.28
C CYS A 322 26.25 2.87 -27.42
N VAL A 323 24.93 2.67 -27.55
CA VAL A 323 23.90 3.28 -26.69
C VAL A 323 22.98 2.22 -26.10
N GLY A 324 22.49 2.43 -24.89
CA GLY A 324 21.46 1.57 -24.31
C GLY A 324 20.10 1.89 -24.91
N GLY A 325 19.33 0.86 -25.29
CA GLY A 325 17.99 1.10 -25.80
C GLY A 325 17.30 -0.10 -26.43
N ASN A 326 16.22 0.19 -27.13
CA ASN A 326 15.46 -0.76 -27.93
C ASN A 326 15.83 -0.60 -29.41
N GLU A 327 16.33 -1.66 -30.02
CA GLU A 327 16.80 -1.67 -31.41
C GLU A 327 15.69 -1.30 -32.40
N ASP A 328 14.52 -1.93 -32.30
CA ASP A 328 13.37 -1.66 -33.17
C ASP A 328 12.91 -0.20 -33.07
N ALA A 329 12.99 0.38 -31.87
CA ALA A 329 12.65 1.78 -31.64
C ALA A 329 13.67 2.71 -32.31
N LEU A 330 14.98 2.46 -32.17
CA LEU A 330 16.01 3.26 -32.84
C LEU A 330 15.94 3.10 -34.38
N LEU A 331 15.71 1.89 -34.88
CA LEU A 331 15.44 1.64 -36.32
C LEU A 331 14.25 2.48 -36.81
N THR A 332 13.17 2.51 -36.04
CA THR A 332 12.01 3.35 -36.34
C THR A 332 12.36 4.84 -36.33
N LEU A 333 13.10 5.32 -35.31
CA LEU A 333 13.47 6.72 -35.19
C LEU A 333 14.29 7.18 -36.40
N PHE A 334 15.39 6.50 -36.68
CA PHE A 334 16.30 6.88 -37.77
C PHE A 334 15.69 6.62 -39.15
N GLY A 335 14.87 5.57 -39.30
CA GLY A 335 14.10 5.34 -40.53
C GLY A 335 13.11 6.46 -40.82
N ASN A 336 12.42 7.02 -39.81
CA ASN A 336 11.55 8.19 -40.01
C ASN A 336 12.34 9.45 -40.37
N LEU A 337 13.55 9.63 -39.82
CA LEU A 337 14.41 10.76 -40.19
C LEU A 337 14.93 10.64 -41.62
N LEU A 338 15.39 9.46 -42.04
CA LEU A 338 15.85 9.19 -43.40
C LEU A 338 14.74 9.29 -44.44
N ASP A 339 13.54 8.74 -44.16
CA ASP A 339 12.38 8.90 -45.05
C ASP A 339 12.03 10.37 -45.24
N ASN A 340 12.04 11.16 -44.15
CA ASN A 340 11.82 12.59 -44.25
C ASN A 340 12.91 13.30 -45.06
N ALA A 341 14.19 13.00 -44.82
CA ALA A 341 15.29 13.58 -45.56
C ALA A 341 15.17 13.30 -47.07
N ILE A 342 14.95 12.06 -47.48
CA ILE A 342 14.79 11.67 -48.90
C ILE A 342 13.54 12.30 -49.52
N ARG A 343 12.45 12.40 -48.76
CA ARG A 343 11.22 13.04 -49.21
C ARG A 343 11.48 14.51 -49.56
N TYR A 344 12.01 15.31 -48.64
CA TYR A 344 12.13 16.76 -48.82
C TYR A 344 13.38 17.22 -49.59
N THR A 345 14.34 16.32 -49.84
CA THR A 345 15.52 16.60 -50.68
C THR A 345 15.13 16.57 -52.16
N PRO A 346 15.45 17.59 -52.97
CA PRO A 346 15.17 17.58 -54.41
C PRO A 346 15.96 16.48 -55.14
N ALA A 347 15.58 16.17 -56.39
CA ALA A 347 16.37 15.26 -57.22
C ALA A 347 17.80 15.80 -57.44
N HIS A 348 18.79 14.92 -57.50
CA HIS A 348 20.23 15.28 -57.49
C HIS A 348 20.71 15.96 -56.19
N GLY A 349 19.95 15.83 -55.11
CA GLY A 349 20.33 16.33 -53.79
C GLY A 349 21.31 15.41 -53.06
N ARG A 350 21.63 15.77 -51.81
CA ARG A 350 22.61 15.07 -50.97
C ARG A 350 22.10 14.94 -49.54
N ILE A 351 22.30 13.76 -48.96
CA ILE A 351 21.97 13.43 -47.58
C ILE A 351 23.20 12.78 -46.92
N ASP A 352 23.68 13.40 -45.84
CA ASP A 352 24.81 12.90 -45.07
C ASP A 352 24.37 12.43 -43.68
N VAL A 353 24.69 11.19 -43.35
CA VAL A 353 24.48 10.61 -42.03
C VAL A 353 25.80 10.54 -41.28
N ALA A 354 26.00 11.37 -40.27
CA ALA A 354 27.21 11.38 -39.45
C ALA A 354 26.97 10.70 -38.09
N VAL A 355 27.89 9.83 -37.69
CA VAL A 355 27.84 9.10 -36.41
C VAL A 355 29.12 9.36 -35.62
N GLY A 356 28.99 9.87 -34.41
CA GLY A 356 30.14 10.20 -33.58
C GLY A 356 29.73 10.74 -32.22
N ARG A 357 30.52 11.67 -31.67
CA ARG A 357 30.22 12.31 -30.39
C ARG A 357 30.08 13.82 -30.53
N ARG A 358 29.17 14.38 -29.75
CA ARG A 358 29.10 15.82 -29.48
C ARG A 358 29.58 16.06 -28.05
N GLY A 359 30.85 16.43 -27.91
CA GLY A 359 31.52 16.43 -26.61
C GLY A 359 31.69 15.00 -26.09
N ALA A 360 31.12 14.69 -24.92
CA ALA A 360 31.14 13.34 -24.35
C ALA A 360 29.95 12.46 -24.79
N GLN A 361 28.92 13.04 -25.39
CA GLN A 361 27.65 12.36 -25.66
C GLN A 361 27.63 11.70 -27.05
N PRO A 362 27.13 10.45 -27.19
CA PRO A 362 26.87 9.84 -28.49
C PRO A 362 25.88 10.69 -29.31
N CYS A 363 26.17 10.89 -30.59
CA CYS A 363 25.38 11.74 -31.46
C CYS A 363 25.27 11.14 -32.87
N VAL A 364 24.06 11.18 -33.42
CA VAL A 364 23.79 10.91 -34.83
C VAL A 364 23.24 12.17 -35.46
N SER A 365 23.79 12.59 -36.60
CA SER A 365 23.30 13.75 -37.34
C SER A 365 22.92 13.35 -38.75
N ILE A 366 21.78 13.81 -39.22
CA ILE A 366 21.32 13.63 -40.61
C ILE A 366 21.16 15.01 -41.21
N ALA A 367 21.97 15.32 -42.22
CA ALA A 367 21.97 16.59 -42.92
C ALA A 367 21.42 16.38 -44.33
N ASP A 368 20.44 17.16 -44.73
CA ASP A 368 19.94 17.21 -46.11
C ASP A 368 20.06 18.62 -46.71
N ASN A 369 20.10 18.72 -48.03
CA ASN A 369 20.09 20.00 -48.76
C ASN A 369 18.71 20.35 -49.34
N GLY A 370 17.63 19.95 -48.65
CA GLY A 370 16.25 20.20 -49.04
C GLY A 370 15.74 21.60 -48.68
N SER A 371 14.41 21.74 -48.61
CA SER A 371 13.75 23.02 -48.33
C SER A 371 13.89 23.51 -46.88
N GLY A 372 14.40 22.67 -45.97
CA GLY A 372 14.57 22.99 -44.56
C GLY A 372 13.27 23.17 -43.79
N ILE A 373 13.38 23.56 -42.51
CA ILE A 373 12.22 23.90 -41.65
C ILE A 373 12.37 25.34 -41.14
N PRO A 374 11.39 26.23 -41.41
CA PRO A 374 11.39 27.59 -40.88
C PRO A 374 11.48 27.60 -39.34
N GLN A 375 12.22 28.55 -38.78
CA GLN A 375 12.46 28.63 -37.33
C GLN A 375 11.16 28.71 -36.52
N THR A 376 10.11 29.36 -37.05
CA THR A 376 8.77 29.47 -36.44
C THR A 376 8.06 28.13 -36.29
N ASP A 377 8.38 27.15 -37.14
CA ASP A 377 7.70 25.86 -37.19
C ASP A 377 8.45 24.77 -36.41
N ARG A 378 9.74 24.98 -36.08
CA ARG A 378 10.60 23.97 -35.42
C ARG A 378 10.07 23.48 -34.08
N ALA A 379 9.31 24.29 -33.34
CA ALA A 379 8.70 23.88 -32.08
C ALA A 379 7.49 22.95 -32.29
N ARG A 380 6.68 23.23 -33.32
CA ARG A 380 5.40 22.55 -33.60
C ARG A 380 5.56 21.35 -34.51
N ILE A 381 6.69 21.20 -35.21
CA ILE A 381 6.93 20.09 -36.13
C ILE A 381 6.96 18.71 -35.43
N PHE A 382 7.10 18.69 -34.11
CA PHE A 382 6.99 17.48 -33.30
C PHE A 382 5.56 17.19 -32.83
N ASP A 383 4.61 18.11 -33.04
CA ASP A 383 3.19 17.88 -32.79
C ASP A 383 2.66 16.87 -33.80
N ARG A 384 1.78 15.97 -33.35
CA ARG A 384 1.15 14.98 -34.23
C ARG A 384 0.35 15.68 -35.32
N PHE A 385 0.53 15.22 -36.56
CA PHE A 385 -0.18 15.70 -37.76
C PHE A 385 0.12 17.14 -38.17
N TYR A 386 1.06 17.84 -37.51
CA TYR A 386 1.48 19.17 -37.92
C TYR A 386 2.31 19.13 -39.20
N ARG A 387 2.05 20.08 -40.11
CA ARG A 387 2.75 20.23 -41.39
C ARG A 387 2.98 21.70 -41.70
N VAL A 388 4.13 22.02 -42.28
CA VAL A 388 4.42 23.35 -42.82
C VAL A 388 3.62 23.53 -44.12
N GLU A 389 2.73 24.52 -44.16
CA GLU A 389 1.77 24.75 -45.25
C GLU A 389 2.39 24.93 -46.65
N ARG A 390 3.71 25.16 -46.74
CA ARG A 390 4.43 25.41 -48.00
C ARG A 390 4.91 24.15 -48.74
N ASN A 391 4.88 22.97 -48.12
CA ASN A 391 5.38 21.75 -48.76
C ASN A 391 4.24 20.94 -49.41
N ALA A 392 4.19 20.94 -50.75
CA ALA A 392 3.22 20.20 -51.56
C ALA A 392 3.42 18.66 -51.51
N GLU A 393 4.47 18.18 -50.85
CA GLU A 393 4.76 16.75 -50.73
C GLU A 393 3.88 16.06 -49.68
N SER A 394 3.39 14.87 -50.05
CA SER A 394 2.47 14.07 -49.23
C SER A 394 3.19 13.39 -48.07
N GLY A 395 2.75 13.64 -46.83
CA GLY A 395 3.22 12.97 -45.60
C GLY A 395 2.17 13.06 -44.49
N SER A 396 2.21 12.13 -43.52
CA SER A 396 1.21 12.00 -42.44
C SER A 396 1.39 12.99 -41.28
N GLY A 397 2.51 13.71 -41.22
CA GLY A 397 2.85 14.57 -40.07
C GLY A 397 3.11 13.80 -38.77
N LEU A 398 3.25 12.47 -38.84
CA LEU A 398 3.52 11.62 -37.67
C LEU A 398 5.00 11.30 -37.46
N GLY A 399 5.83 11.39 -38.52
CA GLY A 399 7.21 10.93 -38.48
C GLY A 399 8.04 11.61 -37.38
N LEU A 400 8.00 12.95 -37.29
CA LEU A 400 8.77 13.68 -36.28
C LEU A 400 8.17 13.56 -34.87
N ALA A 401 6.85 13.40 -34.75
CA ALA A 401 6.23 13.08 -33.46
C ALA A 401 6.67 11.69 -32.94
N ILE A 402 6.84 10.70 -33.83
CA ILE A 402 7.40 9.38 -33.52
C ILE A 402 8.86 9.54 -33.07
N VAL A 403 9.67 10.29 -33.82
CA VAL A 403 11.08 10.58 -33.48
C VAL A 403 11.18 11.18 -32.09
N ARG A 404 10.36 12.19 -31.76
CA ARG A 404 10.36 12.85 -30.45
C ARG A 404 10.04 11.86 -29.33
N LYS A 405 8.98 11.06 -29.50
CA LYS A 405 8.57 10.06 -28.49
C LYS A 405 9.66 9.05 -28.22
N ILE A 406 10.30 8.52 -29.28
CA ILE A 406 11.37 7.53 -29.13
C ILE A 406 12.62 8.15 -28.52
N ALA A 407 12.96 9.40 -28.90
CA ALA A 407 14.08 10.11 -28.31
C ALA A 407 13.87 10.37 -26.82
N ASP A 408 12.68 10.84 -26.42
CA ASP A 408 12.33 11.07 -25.01
C ASP A 408 12.41 9.76 -24.20
N GLN A 409 11.98 8.63 -24.79
CA GLN A 409 12.17 7.30 -24.21
C GLN A 409 13.67 6.98 -24.01
N HIS A 410 14.52 7.20 -25.01
CA HIS A 410 15.96 6.91 -24.92
C HIS A 410 16.77 7.98 -24.17
N HIS A 411 16.12 8.91 -23.46
CA HIS A 411 16.76 10.07 -22.85
C HIS A 411 17.67 10.84 -23.82
N ALA A 412 17.27 10.88 -25.10
CA ALA A 412 17.96 11.55 -26.18
C ALA A 412 17.30 12.88 -26.51
N GLN A 413 18.11 13.87 -26.88
CA GLN A 413 17.66 15.19 -27.31
C GLN A 413 17.71 15.27 -28.84
N VAL A 414 16.58 15.67 -29.45
CA VAL A 414 16.52 15.98 -30.89
C VAL A 414 16.71 17.49 -31.08
N ILE A 415 17.68 17.86 -31.90
CA ILE A 415 18.07 19.25 -32.19
C ILE A 415 17.92 19.49 -33.69
N LEU A 416 17.22 20.57 -34.06
CA LEU A 416 17.03 21.01 -35.44
C LEU A 416 17.89 22.25 -35.71
N ALA A 417 18.75 22.17 -36.71
CA ALA A 417 19.62 23.26 -37.16
C ALA A 417 19.62 23.37 -38.68
N GLU A 418 20.28 24.40 -39.20
CA GLU A 418 20.61 24.51 -40.62
C GLU A 418 22.00 23.91 -40.87
N PRO A 419 22.21 23.15 -41.96
CA PRO A 419 23.54 22.66 -42.32
C PRO A 419 24.51 23.80 -42.63
N GLU A 420 25.80 23.62 -42.31
CA GLU A 420 26.84 24.59 -42.68
C GLU A 420 27.06 24.68 -44.21
N SER A 421 26.67 23.63 -44.94
CA SER A 421 26.82 23.49 -46.39
C SER A 421 25.79 24.27 -47.23
N GLY A 422 24.77 24.88 -46.62
CA GLY A 422 23.77 25.69 -47.32
C GLY A 422 22.32 25.44 -46.86
N PRO A 423 21.32 25.75 -47.71
CA PRO A 423 19.91 25.56 -47.36
C PRO A 423 19.60 24.07 -47.19
N GLY A 424 18.87 23.73 -46.11
CA GLY A 424 18.59 22.34 -45.76
C GLY A 424 18.13 22.17 -44.31
N LEU A 425 18.10 20.93 -43.84
CA LEU A 425 17.84 20.61 -42.44
C LEU A 425 18.94 19.71 -41.88
N LEU A 426 19.44 20.08 -40.71
CA LEU A 426 20.31 19.23 -39.89
C LEU A 426 19.51 18.76 -38.67
N VAL A 427 19.28 17.45 -38.59
CA VAL A 427 18.67 16.82 -37.41
C VAL A 427 19.73 16.06 -36.64
N SER A 428 20.01 16.49 -35.41
CA SER A 428 20.94 15.80 -34.50
C SER A 428 20.18 15.13 -33.35
N VAL A 429 20.44 13.85 -33.13
CA VAL A 429 19.93 13.05 -32.02
C VAL A 429 21.09 12.79 -31.07
N VAL A 430 21.05 13.43 -29.89
CA VAL A 430 22.12 13.38 -28.88
C VAL A 430 21.65 12.53 -27.71
N PHE A 431 22.33 11.42 -27.45
CA PHE A 431 22.00 10.51 -26.34
C PHE A 431 22.64 10.98 -25.04
N ALA A 432 21.97 10.73 -23.91
CA ALA A 432 22.61 10.89 -22.60
C ALA A 432 23.86 9.99 -22.49
N ALA A 433 24.89 10.49 -21.82
CA ALA A 433 26.19 9.80 -21.66
C ALA A 433 26.12 8.66 -20.63
#